data_AF-A0A349ERI3-F1
#
_entry.id   AF-A0A349ERI3-F1
#
_cell.length_a   1.000
_cell.length_b   1.000
_cell.length_c   1.000
_cell.angle_alpha   90.00
_cell.angle_beta   90.00
_cell.angle_gamma   90.00
#
_symmetry.space_group_name_H-M   'P 1'
#
loop_
_entity.id
_entity.type
_entity.pdbx_description
1 polymer ?
#
loop_
_entity_poly.entity_id
_entity_poly.type
_entity_poly.pdbx_seq_one_letter_code
_entity_poly.pdbx_strand_id
1 'polypeptide(L)' 'MTAPVLFHPSHSFGLEFRPVWSTINENDIQDFDLAVLAGWRYASLRAGYRWVRSPNQSLDGPHIGISLRW' A
#
# COMPACT_ATOMS: atom_id res chain seq x y z
N MET A 1 11.23 0.81 -10.06
CA MET A 1 10.29 -0.21 -10.60
C MET A 1 9.27 -0.54 -9.53
N THR A 2 8.01 -0.77 -9.90
CA THR A 2 6.96 -1.20 -8.96
C THR A 2 6.16 -2.34 -9.60
N ALA A 3 5.76 -3.32 -8.80
CA ALA A 3 4.95 -4.44 -9.27
C ALA A 3 3.86 -4.72 -8.22
N PRO A 4 2.76 -3.95 -8.23
CA PRO A 4 1.70 -4.15 -7.27
C PRO A 4 1.02 -5.50 -7.50
N VAL A 5 0.93 -6.30 -6.45
CA VAL A 5 0.17 -7.55 -6.42
C VAL A 5 -1.14 -7.27 -5.72
N LEU A 6 -2.23 -7.41 -6.46
CA LEU A 6 -3.58 -7.19 -5.95
C LEU A 6 -4.38 -8.48 -6.08
N PHE A 7 -4.87 -8.98 -4.96
CA PHE A 7 -5.64 -10.20 -4.87
C PHE A 7 -7.04 -9.88 -4.34
N HIS A 8 -8.07 -10.05 -5.17
CA HIS A 8 -9.47 -9.83 -4.80
C HIS A 8 -10.21 -11.16 -4.71
N PRO A 9 -10.31 -11.80 -3.53
CA PRO A 9 -11.10 -13.01 -3.38
C PRO A 9 -12.61 -12.73 -3.49
N SER A 10 -13.07 -11.50 -3.33
CA SER A 10 -14.48 -11.12 -3.51
C SER A 10 -14.64 -9.66 -3.95
N HIS A 11 -15.86 -9.28 -4.34
CA HIS A 11 -16.19 -7.88 -4.66
C HIS A 11 -16.07 -6.92 -3.46
N SER A 12 -16.09 -7.45 -2.23
CA SER A 12 -16.04 -6.66 -0.99
C SER A 12 -14.72 -6.80 -0.24
N PHE A 13 -13.78 -7.63 -0.70
CA PHE A 13 -12.53 -7.85 0.02
C PHE A 13 -11.35 -7.99 -0.94
N GLY A 14 -10.23 -7.36 -0.59
CA GLY A 14 -8.98 -7.44 -1.33
C GLY A 14 -7.77 -7.44 -0.42
N LEU A 15 -6.68 -8.01 -0.91
CA LEU A 15 -5.35 -7.90 -0.34
C LEU A 15 -4.46 -7.22 -1.36
N GLU A 16 -3.70 -6.24 -0.92
CA GLU A 16 -2.82 -5.45 -1.77
C GLU A 16 -1.41 -5.48 -1.18
N PHE A 17 -0.44 -5.89 -2.00
CA PHE A 17 0.97 -5.80 -1.69
C PHE A 17 1.66 -4.97 -2.76
N ARG A 18 2.26 -3.83 -2.36
CA ARG A 18 2.89 -2.89 -3.30
C ARG A 18 4.37 -2.73 -2.96
N PRO A 19 5.26 -3.45 -3.65
CA PRO A 19 6.68 -3.20 -3.59
C PRO A 19 7.05 -2.09 -4.59
N VAL A 20 7.84 -1.14 -4.11
CA VAL A 20 8.32 0.03 -4.84
C VAL A 20 9.81 0.17 -4.59
N TRP A 21 10.58 0.19 -5.66
CA TRP A 21 11.99 0.55 -5.63
C TRP A 21 12.19 1.82 -6.45
N SER A 22 12.67 2.87 -5.81
CA SER A 22 12.92 4.16 -6.44
C SER A 22 14.23 4.74 -5.95
N THR A 23 14.96 5.40 -6.84
CA THR A 23 16.17 6.15 -6.47
C THR A 23 15.82 7.64 -6.49
N ILE A 24 16.02 8.33 -5.37
CA ILE A 24 15.81 9.78 -5.24
C ILE A 24 17.08 10.40 -4.67
N ASN A 25 17.66 11.39 -5.35
CA ASN A 25 18.91 12.04 -4.93
C ASN A 25 20.01 11.04 -4.54
N GLU A 26 20.29 10.07 -5.44
CA GLU A 26 21.30 9.01 -5.24
C GLU A 26 21.02 8.04 -4.08
N ASN A 27 19.88 8.18 -3.40
CA ASN A 27 19.46 7.27 -2.33
C ASN A 27 18.48 6.24 -2.88
N ASP A 28 18.79 4.96 -2.67
CA ASP A 28 17.88 3.87 -2.96
C ASP A 28 16.81 3.77 -1.88
N ILE A 29 15.57 4.02 -2.28
CA ILE A 29 14.39 3.94 -1.44
C ILE A 29 13.65 2.66 -1.78
N GLN A 30 13.45 1.83 -0.76
CA GLN A 30 12.62 0.64 -0.81
C GLN A 30 11.35 0.92 -0.03
N ASP A 31 10.21 0.82 -0.68
CA ASP A 31 8.92 1.07 -0.07
C ASP A 31 8.03 -0.14 -0.31
N PHE A 32 7.49 -0.66 0.78
CA PHE A 32 6.62 -1.81 0.76
C PHE A 32 5.36 -1.48 1.55
N ASP A 33 4.23 -1.80 0.97
CA ASP A 33 2.92 -1.57 1.56
C ASP A 33 2.11 -2.85 1.49
N LEU A 34 1.66 -3.33 2.64
CA LEU A 34 0.74 -4.46 2.76
C LEU A 34 -0.59 -3.95 3.32
N ALA A 35 -1.65 -4.08 2.55
CA ALA A 35 -2.96 -3.57 2.92
C ALA A 35 -4.08 -4.58 2.65
N VAL A 36 -5.11 -4.48 3.48
CA VAL A 36 -6.41 -5.12 3.31
C VAL A 36 -7.40 -4.07 2.82
N LEU A 37 -8.23 -4.46 1.88
CA LEU A 37 -9.28 -3.65 1.28
C LEU A 37 -10.64 -4.24 1.65
N ALA A 38 -11.55 -3.41 2.12
CA ALA A 38 -12.95 -3.77 2.38
C ALA A 38 -13.87 -2.83 1.59
N GLY A 39 -14.59 -3.38 0.61
CA GLY A 39 -15.45 -2.65 -0.31
C GLY A 39 -16.94 -2.76 0.03
N TRP A 40 -17.60 -1.62 0.13
CA TRP A 40 -19.05 -1.44 0.12
C TRP A 40 -19.50 -0.78 -1.19
N ARG A 41 -20.82 -0.76 -1.44
CA ARG A 41 -21.43 -0.24 -2.66
C ARG A 41 -20.98 1.18 -3.06
N TYR A 42 -20.68 2.03 -2.08
CA TYR A 42 -20.32 3.45 -2.30
C TYR A 42 -18.99 3.87 -1.66
N ALA A 43 -18.30 2.93 -1.00
CA ALA A 43 -17.10 3.24 -0.23
C ALA A 43 -16.15 2.04 -0.19
N SER A 44 -14.87 2.30 0.01
CA SER A 44 -13.88 1.25 0.29
C SER A 44 -12.98 1.71 1.43
N LEU A 45 -12.82 0.85 2.43
CA LEU A 45 -11.84 1.00 3.49
C LEU A 45 -10.56 0.29 3.09
N ARG A 46 -9.43 0.92 3.41
CA ARG A 46 -8.09 0.38 3.23
C ARG A 46 -7.39 0.46 4.57
N ALA A 47 -6.90 -0.66 5.08
CA ALA A 47 -6.12 -0.68 6.30
C ALA A 47 -4.86 -1.50 6.04
N GLY A 48 -3.71 -0.96 6.37
CA GLY A 48 -2.45 -1.62 6.04
C GLY A 48 -1.30 -1.13 6.90
N TYR A 49 -0.13 -1.63 6.56
CA TYR A 49 1.13 -1.24 7.15
C TYR A 49 2.13 -1.00 6.03
N ARG A 50 2.82 0.13 6.11
CA ARG A 50 3.83 0.54 5.14
C ARG A 50 5.18 0.66 5.84
N TRP A 51 6.23 0.13 5.22
CA TRP A 51 7.61 0.32 5.64
C TRP A 51 8.44 0.85 4.48
N VAL A 52 8.97 2.06 4.68
CA VAL A 52 9.85 2.75 3.74
C VAL A 52 11.25 2.74 4.33
N ARG A 53 12.21 2.21 3.59
CA ARG A 53 13.63 2.19 3.94
C ARG A 53 14.39 3.05 2.96
N SER A 54 15.18 3.95 3.50
CA SER A 54 16.24 4.69 2.81
C SER A 54 17.58 4.35 3.46
N PRO A 55 18.73 4.73 2.87
CA PRO A 55 20.03 4.44 3.46
C PRO A 55 20.20 4.99 4.88
N ASN A 56 19.55 6.12 5.19
CA ASN A 56 19.75 6.85 6.44
C ASN A 56 18.54 6.84 7.39
N GLN A 57 17.36 6.43 6.93
CA GLN A 57 16.11 6.52 7.69
C GLN A 57 15.17 5.37 7.32
N SER A 58 14.45 4.86 8.32
CA SER A 58 13.28 4.00 8.12
C SER A 58 12.02 4.70 8.62
N LEU A 59 10.92 4.50 7.90
CA LEU A 59 9.61 4.99 8.26
C LEU A 59 8.63 3.84 8.13
N ASP A 60 8.20 3.33 9.28
CA ASP A 60 7.37 2.14 9.39
C ASP A 60 6.12 2.50 10.18
N GLY A 61 4.94 2.23 9.63
CA GLY A 61 3.72 2.57 10.33
C GLY A 61 2.44 1.99 9.74
N PRO A 62 1.41 1.81 10.60
CA PRO A 62 0.07 1.49 10.14
C PRO A 62 -0.53 2.70 9.43
N HIS A 63 -1.38 2.43 8.44
CA HIS A 63 -2.20 3.46 7.81
C HIS A 63 -3.63 2.96 7.59
N ILE A 64 -4.56 3.90 7.59
CA ILE A 64 -5.96 3.68 7.25
C ILE A 64 -6.39 4.71 6.22
N GLY A 65 -7.21 4.30 5.27
CA GLY A 65 -7.71 5.13 4.19
C GLY A 65 -9.16 4.80 3.87
N ILE A 66 -9.89 5.80 3.40
CA ILE A 66 -11.28 5.68 2.96
C ILE A 66 -11.35 6.22 1.54
N SER A 67 -11.96 5.47 0.64
CA SER A 67 -12.24 5.89 -0.74
C SER A 67 -13.75 5.91 -0.94
N LEU A 68 -14.28 7.00 -1.50
CA LEU A 68 -15.69 7.10 -1.87
C LEU A 68 -15.83 6.86 -3.38
N ARG A 69 -16.83 6.06 -3.77
CA ARG A 69 -17.12 5.75 -5.17
C ARG A 69 -18.58 6.11 -5.44
N TRP A 70 -18.80 7.17 -6.22
CA TRP A 70 -20.10 7.75 -6.53
C TRP A 70 -20.34 7.69 -8.04
#